data_AF-A0A957KVN3-F1
#
_entry.id   AF-A0A957KVN3-F1
#
_cell.length_a   1.000
_cell.length_b   1.000
_cell.length_c   1.000
_cell.angle_alpha   90.00
_cell.angle_beta   90.00
_cell.angle_gamma   90.00
#
_symmetry.space_group_name_H-M   'P 1'
#
loop_
_entity.id
_entity.type
_entity.pdbx_description
1 polymer ?
#
loop_
_entity_poly.entity_id
_entity_poly.type
_entity_poly.pdbx_seq_one_letter_code
_entity_poly.pdbx_strand_id
1 'polypeptide(L)'
;DDSVRFALEAPPPLPRSPRRRGLLGQISRTVKGVAKTSVEISKTMVTQTLLTFEDNKHPVEVVKSLGILSATSAAILAKLLILPADRRSVFKGELGAIKRVVWSKPLDLAQIKAIGRAHNATINDVLVAAVAGALRDYMLHVGDDPAKGDINAMVPVNLRPLDKAIDLGNQFALVYLPLP
;
A
#
# COMPACT_ATOMS: atom_id res chain seq x y z
N ASP A 1 7.19 12.95 36.49
CA ASP A 1 5.93 13.63 36.16
C ASP A 1 5.32 12.90 34.98
N ASP A 2 4.11 12.37 35.19
CA ASP A 2 3.24 11.57 34.33
C ASP A 2 3.86 10.52 33.39
N SER A 3 4.22 9.39 33.99
CA SER A 3 4.29 8.09 33.32
C SER A 3 2.89 7.68 32.84
N VAL A 4 2.56 7.99 31.58
CA VAL A 4 1.42 7.40 30.88
C VAL A 4 1.63 5.88 30.83
N ARG A 5 1.06 5.17 31.80
CA ARG A 5 0.92 3.72 31.76
C ARG A 5 -0.08 3.41 30.65
N PHE A 6 0.44 3.14 29.46
CA PHE A 6 -0.31 2.41 28.45
C PHE A 6 -0.49 0.99 28.99
N ALA A 7 -1.57 0.76 29.73
CA ALA A 7 -2.15 -0.57 29.71
C ALA A 7 -2.36 -0.89 28.22
N LEU A 8 -1.79 -1.99 27.76
CA LEU A 8 -2.20 -2.59 26.50
C LEU A 8 -3.69 -2.87 26.68
N GLU A 9 -4.54 -1.92 26.25
CA GLU A 9 -5.98 -2.15 26.15
C GLU A 9 -6.14 -3.45 25.38
N ALA A 10 -7.07 -4.30 25.85
CA ALA A 10 -7.33 -5.57 25.21
C ALA A 10 -7.48 -5.32 23.71
N PRO A 11 -6.69 -6.03 22.87
CA PRO A 11 -6.69 -5.80 21.44
C PRO A 11 -8.13 -5.90 20.92
N PRO A 12 -8.55 -5.03 19.99
CA PRO A 12 -9.85 -5.18 19.39
C PRO A 12 -9.96 -6.62 18.85
N PRO A 13 -11.08 -7.32 19.10
CA PRO A 13 -11.23 -8.69 18.68
C PRO A 13 -10.95 -8.77 17.18
N LEU A 14 -10.28 -9.85 16.74
CA LEU A 14 -10.05 -10.11 15.32
C LEU A 14 -11.31 -9.78 14.53
N PRO A 15 -11.22 -8.98 13.44
CA PRO A 15 -12.39 -8.56 12.70
C PRO A 15 -13.23 -9.80 12.39
N ARG A 16 -14.49 -9.80 12.84
CA ARG A 16 -15.41 -10.92 12.64
C ARG A 16 -15.38 -11.29 11.16
N SER A 17 -15.38 -12.59 10.86
CA SER A 17 -15.59 -13.04 9.48
C SER A 17 -16.80 -12.27 8.94
N PRO A 18 -16.68 -11.50 7.82
CA PRO A 18 -17.86 -11.10 7.09
C PRO A 18 -18.65 -12.38 6.91
N ARG A 19 -19.94 -12.40 7.32
CA ARG A 19 -20.85 -13.50 6.96
C ARG A 19 -20.50 -13.91 5.54
N ARG A 20 -20.21 -15.20 5.29
CA ARG A 20 -19.94 -15.75 3.95
C ARG A 20 -21.03 -15.25 3.00
N ARG A 21 -20.79 -14.10 2.39
CA ARG A 21 -21.55 -13.51 1.30
C ARG A 21 -20.68 -13.86 0.12
N GLY A 22 -21.18 -14.76 -0.72
CA GLY A 22 -20.39 -15.49 -1.70
C GLY A 22 -19.53 -14.57 -2.57
N LEU A 23 -18.44 -15.12 -3.11
CA LEU A 23 -17.53 -14.47 -4.07
C LEU A 23 -18.28 -13.65 -5.12
N LEU A 24 -19.40 -14.19 -5.62
CA LEU A 24 -20.30 -13.57 -6.60
C LEU A 24 -20.91 -12.23 -6.12
N GLY A 25 -21.19 -12.08 -4.83
CA GLY A 25 -21.74 -10.85 -4.23
C GLY A 25 -20.71 -9.73 -4.03
N GLN A 26 -19.42 -10.08 -3.97
CA GLN A 26 -18.32 -9.11 -3.89
C GLN A 26 -17.86 -8.70 -5.29
N ILE A 27 -17.76 -9.68 -6.20
CA ILE A 27 -17.54 -9.45 -7.64
C ILE A 27 -18.64 -8.56 -8.22
N SER A 28 -19.92 -8.81 -7.93
CA SER A 28 -21.01 -8.01 -8.50
C SER A 28 -20.99 -6.54 -8.07
N ARG A 29 -20.46 -6.19 -6.89
CA ARG A 29 -20.35 -4.79 -6.46
C ARG A 29 -19.15 -4.09 -7.09
N THR A 30 -18.01 -4.77 -7.19
CA THR A 30 -16.84 -4.25 -7.92
C THR A 30 -17.17 -4.09 -9.40
N VAL A 31 -17.85 -5.07 -10.02
CA VAL A 31 -18.33 -5.00 -11.41
C VAL A 31 -19.36 -3.89 -11.58
N LYS A 32 -20.35 -3.74 -10.67
CA LYS A 32 -21.33 -2.64 -10.79
C LYS A 32 -20.70 -1.26 -10.60
N GLY A 33 -19.71 -1.12 -9.72
CA GLY A 33 -18.96 0.12 -9.52
C GLY A 33 -18.11 0.47 -10.74
N VAL A 34 -17.31 -0.48 -11.22
CA VAL A 34 -16.47 -0.32 -12.42
C VAL A 34 -17.31 -0.13 -13.68
N ALA A 35 -18.41 -0.86 -13.85
CA ALA A 35 -19.30 -0.67 -15.00
C ALA A 35 -19.95 0.72 -15.00
N LYS A 36 -20.36 1.23 -13.84
CA LYS A 36 -20.95 2.57 -13.75
C LYS A 36 -19.91 3.66 -14.05
N THR A 37 -18.68 3.51 -13.55
CA THR A 37 -17.58 4.45 -13.85
C THR A 37 -17.07 4.33 -15.28
N SER A 38 -17.00 3.11 -15.85
CA SER A 38 -16.65 2.89 -17.26
C SER A 38 -17.72 3.42 -18.20
N VAL A 39 -19.01 3.30 -17.90
CA VAL A 39 -20.09 3.86 -18.74
C VAL A 39 -20.06 5.38 -18.74
N GLU A 40 -19.79 6.02 -17.60
CA GLU A 40 -19.67 7.49 -17.53
C GLU A 40 -18.40 7.98 -18.25
N ILE A 41 -17.23 7.37 -18.00
CA ILE A 41 -15.99 7.71 -18.73
C ILE A 41 -16.17 7.47 -20.24
N SER A 42 -16.86 6.39 -20.63
CA SER A 42 -17.13 6.09 -22.05
C SER A 42 -18.06 7.12 -22.68
N LYS A 43 -19.10 7.59 -21.97
CA LYS A 43 -19.99 8.65 -22.49
C LYS A 43 -19.22 9.97 -22.64
N THR A 44 -18.45 10.37 -21.63
CA THR A 44 -17.69 11.62 -21.68
C THR A 44 -16.56 11.58 -22.72
N MET A 45 -15.87 10.44 -22.86
CA MET A 45 -14.88 10.26 -23.92
C MET A 45 -15.52 10.23 -25.31
N VAL A 46 -16.62 9.50 -25.54
CA VAL A 46 -17.26 9.45 -26.87
C VAL A 46 -17.79 10.82 -27.30
N THR A 47 -18.37 11.61 -26.37
CA THR A 47 -18.83 12.96 -26.69
C THR A 47 -17.67 13.91 -26.98
N GLN A 48 -16.56 13.83 -26.24
CA GLN A 48 -15.35 14.60 -26.55
C GLN A 48 -14.67 14.13 -27.86
N THR A 49 -14.76 12.84 -28.18
CA THR A 49 -14.20 12.29 -29.44
C THR A 49 -15.03 12.75 -30.64
N LEU A 50 -16.37 12.78 -30.56
CA LEU A 50 -17.23 13.33 -31.61
C LEU A 50 -16.98 14.81 -31.88
N LEU A 51 -16.70 15.60 -30.84
CA LEU A 51 -16.37 17.03 -30.97
C LEU A 51 -14.93 17.29 -31.46
N THR A 52 -14.02 16.31 -31.32
CA THR A 52 -12.64 16.42 -31.79
C THR A 52 -12.47 15.99 -33.26
N PHE A 53 -13.45 15.30 -33.85
CA PHE A 53 -13.42 14.95 -35.28
C PHE A 53 -13.63 16.14 -36.22
N GLU A 54 -14.14 17.29 -35.73
CA GLU A 54 -14.27 18.50 -36.55
C GLU A 54 -12.95 19.29 -36.67
N ASP A 55 -11.98 19.12 -35.77
CA ASP A 55 -10.72 19.88 -35.79
C ASP A 55 -9.54 19.00 -36.26
N ASN A 56 -9.32 19.00 -37.56
CA ASN A 56 -8.38 18.14 -38.30
C ASN A 56 -6.90 18.54 -38.15
N LYS A 57 -6.40 18.78 -36.93
CA LYS A 57 -5.00 19.24 -36.73
C LYS A 57 -4.08 18.33 -35.92
N HIS A 58 -4.58 17.35 -35.15
CA HIS A 58 -3.69 16.49 -34.33
C HIS A 58 -4.10 15.00 -34.27
N PRO A 59 -4.19 14.27 -35.40
CA PRO A 59 -4.61 12.86 -35.42
C PRO A 59 -3.65 11.91 -34.68
N VAL A 60 -2.36 12.24 -34.59
CA VAL A 60 -1.34 11.40 -33.93
C VAL A 60 -1.44 11.46 -32.39
N GLU A 61 -1.95 12.56 -31.85
CA GLU A 61 -2.03 12.79 -30.40
C GLU A 61 -3.26 12.09 -29.79
N VAL A 62 -4.36 12.04 -30.54
CA VAL A 62 -5.59 11.28 -30.22
C VAL A 62 -5.34 9.76 -30.26
N VAL A 63 -4.55 9.27 -31.22
CA VAL A 63 -4.16 7.85 -31.30
C VAL A 63 -3.23 7.46 -30.14
N LYS A 64 -2.36 8.36 -29.67
CA LYS A 64 -1.53 8.12 -28.49
C LYS A 64 -2.33 8.08 -27.19
N SER A 65 -3.35 8.91 -27.02
CA SER A 65 -4.21 8.91 -25.83
C SER A 65 -5.19 7.72 -25.80
N LEU A 66 -5.70 7.28 -26.96
CA LEU A 66 -6.35 5.96 -27.11
C LEU A 66 -5.36 4.81 -26.91
N GLY A 67 -4.10 5.00 -27.28
CA GLY A 67 -3.00 4.06 -27.04
C GLY A 67 -2.58 3.94 -25.57
N ILE A 68 -3.02 4.80 -24.66
CA ILE A 68 -2.82 4.60 -23.21
C ILE A 68 -3.84 3.59 -22.64
N LEU A 69 -4.87 3.23 -23.42
CA LEU A 69 -5.60 1.97 -23.28
C LEU A 69 -4.82 0.77 -23.88
N SER A 70 -3.49 0.88 -24.00
CA SER A 70 -2.58 -0.17 -24.50
C SER A 70 -2.60 -1.39 -23.58
N ALA A 71 -2.21 -2.53 -24.16
CA ALA A 71 -2.00 -3.82 -23.50
C ALA A 71 -1.31 -3.72 -22.12
N THR A 72 -0.48 -2.70 -21.88
CA THR A 72 0.14 -2.42 -20.57
C THR A 72 -0.90 -2.13 -19.48
N SER A 73 -1.89 -1.28 -19.75
CA SER A 73 -2.99 -0.95 -18.82
C SER A 73 -3.87 -2.18 -18.57
N ALA A 74 -4.16 -2.95 -19.63
CA ALA A 74 -4.87 -4.21 -19.51
C ALA A 74 -4.08 -5.26 -18.70
N ALA A 75 -2.77 -5.34 -18.88
CA ALA A 75 -1.89 -6.24 -18.14
C ALA A 75 -1.77 -5.85 -16.66
N ILE A 76 -1.71 -4.55 -16.33
CA ILE A 76 -1.75 -4.07 -14.94
C ILE A 76 -3.10 -4.43 -14.30
N LEU A 77 -4.21 -4.15 -14.99
CA LEU A 77 -5.54 -4.51 -14.49
C LEU A 77 -5.67 -6.02 -14.30
N ALA A 78 -5.23 -6.82 -15.27
CA ALA A 78 -5.23 -8.27 -15.17
C ALA A 78 -4.38 -8.76 -13.99
N LYS A 79 -3.17 -8.20 -13.81
CA LYS A 79 -2.32 -8.50 -12.65
C LYS A 79 -3.00 -8.14 -11.33
N LEU A 80 -3.62 -6.96 -11.24
CA LEU A 80 -4.35 -6.52 -10.04
C LEU A 80 -5.56 -7.41 -9.72
N LEU A 81 -6.24 -7.94 -10.74
CA LEU A 81 -7.37 -8.85 -10.57
C LEU A 81 -6.95 -10.26 -10.10
N ILE A 82 -5.72 -10.69 -10.45
CA ILE A 82 -5.19 -12.02 -10.10
C ILE A 82 -4.39 -11.99 -8.79
N LEU A 83 -3.93 -10.81 -8.35
CA LEU A 83 -3.19 -10.64 -7.11
C LEU A 83 -4.02 -11.17 -5.91
N PRO A 84 -3.47 -12.14 -5.15
CA PRO A 84 -4.17 -12.67 -3.99
C PRO A 84 -4.38 -11.57 -2.96
N ALA A 85 -5.51 -11.62 -2.27
CA ALA A 85 -5.75 -10.73 -1.15
C ALA A 85 -4.72 -11.00 -0.06
N ASP A 86 -4.24 -9.93 0.59
CA ASP A 86 -3.41 -10.05 1.79
C ASP A 86 -4.08 -10.96 2.81
N ARG A 87 -3.25 -11.70 3.55
CA ARG A 87 -3.69 -12.47 4.70
C ARG A 87 -4.47 -11.56 5.65
N ARG A 88 -5.52 -12.10 6.26
CA ARG A 88 -6.18 -11.45 7.39
C ARG A 88 -5.24 -11.43 8.59
N SER A 89 -4.97 -10.25 9.08
CA SER A 89 -4.21 -10.03 10.31
C SER A 89 -4.87 -8.95 11.16
N VAL A 90 -4.39 -8.81 12.39
CA VAL A 90 -4.78 -7.75 13.33
C VAL A 90 -4.50 -6.34 12.82
N PHE A 91 -3.65 -6.20 11.80
CA PHE A 91 -3.31 -4.94 11.14
C PHE A 91 -4.24 -4.59 9.97
N LYS A 92 -5.20 -5.47 9.63
CA LYS A 92 -6.23 -5.21 8.61
C LYS A 92 -7.58 -4.96 9.28
N GLY A 93 -8.23 -3.85 8.93
CA GLY A 93 -9.53 -3.46 9.47
C GLY A 93 -10.24 -2.45 8.58
N GLU A 94 -11.38 -1.96 9.06
CA GLU A 94 -12.10 -0.88 8.37
C GLU A 94 -11.28 0.41 8.39
N LEU A 95 -11.30 1.15 7.27
CA LEU A 95 -10.54 2.39 7.14
C LEU A 95 -11.17 3.47 8.02
N GLY A 96 -10.41 3.93 9.01
CA GLY A 96 -10.78 5.07 9.85
C GLY A 96 -10.21 6.40 9.32
N ALA A 97 -10.95 7.48 9.58
CA ALA A 97 -10.51 8.85 9.30
C ALA A 97 -9.45 9.34 10.31
N ILE A 98 -9.53 8.90 11.56
CA ILE A 98 -8.60 9.30 12.63
C ILE A 98 -7.31 8.48 12.52
N LYS A 99 -6.17 9.15 12.43
CA LYS A 99 -4.84 8.54 12.50
C LYS A 99 -4.25 8.81 13.88
N ARG A 100 -3.77 7.76 14.54
CA ARG A 100 -3.06 7.87 15.82
C ARG A 100 -1.57 7.69 15.55
N VAL A 101 -0.75 8.51 16.21
CA VAL A 101 0.72 8.45 16.12
C VAL A 101 1.25 8.39 17.55
N VAL A 102 2.23 7.51 17.76
CA VAL A 102 2.95 7.37 19.03
C VAL A 102 4.44 7.39 18.70
N TRP A 103 5.22 7.97 19.59
CA TRP A 103 6.67 8.06 19.45
C TRP A 103 7.34 7.10 20.44
N SER A 104 8.41 6.43 19.99
CA SER A 104 9.27 5.70 20.91
C SER A 104 10.07 6.68 21.76
N LYS A 105 10.68 6.18 22.84
CA LYS A 105 11.81 6.88 23.46
C LYS A 105 12.96 7.02 22.45
N PRO A 106 13.84 8.02 22.61
CA PRO A 106 15.05 8.12 21.80
C PRO A 106 15.86 6.82 21.84
N LEU A 107 16.34 6.38 20.68
CA LEU A 107 17.22 5.22 20.53
C LEU A 107 18.67 5.70 20.35
N ASP A 108 19.62 5.01 20.96
CA ASP A 108 21.04 5.34 20.79
C ASP A 108 21.52 4.95 19.38
N LEU A 109 21.89 5.96 18.60
CA LEU A 109 22.40 5.78 17.25
C LEU A 109 23.73 5.02 17.23
N ALA A 110 24.57 5.17 18.26
CA ALA A 110 25.84 4.45 18.33
C ALA A 110 25.60 2.95 18.46
N GLN A 111 24.66 2.55 19.32
CA GLN A 111 24.20 1.17 19.45
C GLN A 111 23.62 0.62 18.14
N ILE A 112 22.73 1.37 17.47
CA ILE A 112 22.14 0.93 16.18
C ILE A 112 23.23 0.72 15.13
N LYS A 113 24.20 1.64 15.02
CA LYS A 113 25.34 1.50 14.10
C LYS A 113 26.25 0.33 14.46
N ALA A 114 26.39 0.00 15.75
CA ALA A 114 27.15 -1.17 16.19
C ALA A 114 26.47 -2.47 15.75
N ILE A 115 25.15 -2.58 15.94
CA ILE A 115 24.34 -3.73 15.47
C ILE A 115 24.44 -3.86 13.95
N GLY A 116 24.24 -2.76 13.21
CA GLY A 116 24.33 -2.77 11.75
C GLY A 116 25.69 -3.29 11.26
N ARG A 117 26.80 -2.80 11.85
CA ARG A 117 28.16 -3.29 11.51
C ARG A 117 28.37 -4.75 11.85
N ALA A 118 27.85 -5.23 12.98
CA ALA A 118 27.97 -6.64 13.37
C ALA A 118 27.25 -7.60 12.40
N HIS A 119 26.20 -7.13 11.72
CA HIS A 119 25.39 -7.91 10.78
C HIS A 119 25.59 -7.54 9.30
N ASN A 120 26.58 -6.69 8.98
CA ASN A 120 26.78 -6.13 7.64
C ASN A 120 25.51 -5.50 7.04
N ALA A 121 24.76 -4.77 7.86
CA ALA A 121 23.46 -4.18 7.56
C ALA A 121 23.46 -2.66 7.76
N THR A 122 22.54 -1.96 7.08
CA THR A 122 22.37 -0.51 7.25
C THR A 122 21.53 -0.17 8.48
N ILE A 123 21.50 1.11 8.85
CA ILE A 123 20.63 1.61 9.93
C ILE A 123 19.16 1.28 9.66
N ASN A 124 18.71 1.44 8.41
CA ASN A 124 17.33 1.16 8.03
C ASN A 124 17.00 -0.33 8.17
N ASP A 125 17.92 -1.22 7.81
CA ASP A 125 17.71 -2.66 7.94
C ASP A 125 17.51 -3.07 9.41
N VAL A 126 18.32 -2.48 10.31
CA VAL A 126 18.19 -2.70 11.77
C VAL A 126 16.85 -2.19 12.28
N LEU A 127 16.43 -1.00 11.85
CA LEU A 127 15.14 -0.42 12.27
C LEU A 127 13.94 -1.20 11.73
N VAL A 128 13.99 -1.62 10.47
CA VAL A 128 12.95 -2.45 9.85
C VAL A 128 12.87 -3.81 10.55
N ALA A 129 14.00 -4.44 10.87
CA ALA A 129 14.02 -5.69 11.64
C ALA A 129 13.44 -5.52 13.05
N ALA A 130 13.75 -4.41 13.73
CA ALA A 130 13.17 -4.11 15.05
C ALA A 130 11.65 -3.91 14.98
N VAL A 131 11.15 -3.18 13.96
CA VAL A 131 9.71 -3.00 13.74
C VAL A 131 9.03 -4.33 13.40
N ALA A 132 9.62 -5.15 12.53
CA ALA A 132 9.11 -6.48 12.22
C ALA A 132 9.00 -7.37 13.47
N GLY A 133 10.02 -7.38 14.33
CA GLY A 133 9.99 -8.08 15.61
C GLY A 133 8.87 -7.59 16.53
N ALA A 134 8.71 -6.27 16.67
CA ALA A 134 7.64 -5.69 17.49
C ALA A 134 6.23 -6.01 16.97
N LEU A 135 6.03 -5.99 15.65
CA LEU A 135 4.76 -6.38 15.02
C LEU A 135 4.46 -7.86 15.27
N ARG A 136 5.47 -8.72 15.11
CA ARG A 136 5.36 -10.16 15.37
C ARG A 136 5.01 -10.45 16.83
N ASP A 137 5.69 -9.79 17.78
CA ASP A 137 5.43 -9.95 19.21
C ASP A 137 4.02 -9.49 19.58
N TYR A 138 3.55 -8.39 18.98
CA TYR A 138 2.18 -7.94 19.14
C TYR A 138 1.18 -8.96 18.59
N MET A 139 1.40 -9.49 17.38
CA MET A 139 0.56 -10.52 16.78
C MET A 139 0.43 -11.74 17.69
N LEU A 140 1.54 -12.25 18.22
CA LEU A 140 1.54 -13.35 19.18
C LEU A 140 0.78 -13.02 20.46
N HIS A 141 0.97 -11.81 21.01
CA HIS A 141 0.30 -11.37 22.22
C HIS A 141 -1.23 -11.37 22.09
N VAL A 142 -1.74 -11.04 20.89
CA VAL A 142 -3.19 -10.93 20.62
C VAL A 142 -3.77 -12.20 19.98
N GLY A 143 -2.99 -13.27 19.87
CA GLY A 143 -3.41 -14.57 19.32
C GLY A 143 -3.48 -14.66 17.80
N ASP A 144 -2.87 -13.70 17.08
CA ASP A 144 -2.71 -13.75 15.63
C ASP A 144 -1.40 -14.45 15.28
N ASP A 145 -1.47 -15.69 14.78
CA ASP A 145 -0.28 -16.50 14.53
C ASP A 145 0.51 -16.02 13.29
N PRO A 146 1.74 -15.50 13.43
CA PRO A 146 2.55 -15.05 12.29
C PRO A 146 2.88 -16.17 11.29
N ALA A 147 2.90 -17.44 11.73
CA ALA A 147 3.20 -18.58 10.84
C ALA A 147 2.13 -18.83 9.76
N LYS A 148 0.95 -18.20 9.86
CA LYS A 148 -0.11 -18.29 8.84
C LYS A 148 0.16 -17.44 7.59
N GLY A 149 1.26 -16.67 7.58
CA GLY A 149 1.74 -15.92 6.42
C GLY A 149 2.05 -14.47 6.72
N ASP A 150 2.88 -13.91 5.84
CA ASP A 150 3.45 -12.56 5.94
C ASP A 150 2.41 -11.45 5.83
N ILE A 151 2.75 -10.28 6.37
CA ILE A 151 2.06 -9.01 6.15
C ILE A 151 2.82 -8.17 5.14
N ASN A 152 2.12 -7.57 4.18
CA ASN A 152 2.74 -6.68 3.20
C ASN A 152 2.82 -5.25 3.72
N ALA A 153 4.05 -4.74 3.89
CA ALA A 153 4.32 -3.34 4.22
C ALA A 153 4.80 -2.57 2.98
N MET A 154 4.46 -1.28 2.90
CA MET A 154 5.05 -0.36 1.93
C MET A 154 6.12 0.48 2.61
N VAL A 155 7.36 0.38 2.12
CA VAL A 155 8.49 1.15 2.65
C VAL A 155 8.92 2.18 1.60
N PRO A 156 8.90 3.49 1.91
CA PRO A 156 9.41 4.51 1.02
C PRO A 156 10.93 4.43 0.95
N VAL A 157 11.47 4.46 -0.27
CA VAL A 157 12.91 4.47 -0.54
C VAL A 157 13.27 5.70 -1.37
N ASN A 158 14.40 6.32 -1.03
CA ASN A 158 14.91 7.46 -1.77
C ASN A 158 15.51 7.00 -3.11
N LEU A 159 15.08 7.59 -4.21
CA LEU A 159 15.63 7.32 -5.55
C LEU A 159 16.62 8.41 -6.00
N ARG A 160 16.83 9.44 -5.17
CA ARG A 160 17.68 10.57 -5.52
C ARG A 160 19.13 10.11 -5.72
N PRO A 161 19.75 10.43 -6.88
CA PRO A 161 21.18 10.27 -7.08
C PRO A 161 21.99 11.02 -6.02
N LEU A 162 23.10 10.44 -5.53
CA LEU A 162 23.91 11.01 -4.46
C LEU A 162 24.46 12.40 -4.79
N ASP A 163 24.66 12.69 -6.07
CA ASP A 163 25.18 13.94 -6.65
C ASP A 163 24.13 15.04 -6.82
N LYS A 164 22.83 14.75 -6.66
CA LYS A 164 21.72 15.71 -6.83
C LYS A 164 20.90 15.94 -5.55
N ALA A 165 21.55 15.86 -4.39
CA ALA A 165 20.90 15.92 -3.08
C ALA A 165 20.02 17.17 -2.82
N ILE A 166 20.18 18.25 -3.58
CA ILE A 166 19.59 19.58 -3.30
C ILE A 166 18.41 19.94 -4.24
N ASP A 167 18.14 19.16 -5.30
CA ASP A 167 17.01 19.45 -6.19
C ASP A 167 15.65 19.23 -5.52
N LEU A 168 14.76 20.21 -5.67
CA LEU A 168 13.36 20.13 -5.22
C LEU A 168 12.58 19.16 -6.12
N GLY A 169 11.71 18.35 -5.51
CA GLY A 169 10.86 17.38 -6.21
C GLY A 169 10.74 16.05 -5.46
N ASN A 170 9.57 15.41 -5.59
CA ASN A 170 9.32 14.09 -5.02
C ASN A 170 10.02 13.02 -5.86
N GLN A 171 11.12 12.46 -5.32
CA GLN A 171 11.91 11.40 -5.95
C GLN A 171 12.06 10.22 -4.99
N PHE A 172 10.95 9.56 -4.69
CA PHE A 172 10.93 8.33 -3.89
C PHE A 172 10.12 7.26 -4.61
N ALA A 173 10.44 6.01 -4.32
CA ALA A 173 9.61 4.87 -4.67
C ALA A 173 9.02 4.24 -3.42
N LEU A 174 7.94 3.50 -3.58
CA LEU A 174 7.43 2.59 -2.57
C LEU A 174 7.83 1.17 -2.96
N VAL A 175 8.44 0.45 -2.03
CA VAL A 175 8.76 -0.97 -2.18
C VAL A 175 7.81 -1.77 -1.30
N TYR A 176 7.30 -2.87 -1.84
CA TYR A 176 6.55 -3.85 -1.05
C TYR A 176 7.53 -4.77 -0.33
N LEU A 177 7.43 -4.82 0.98
CA LEU A 177 8.25 -5.65 1.84
C LEU A 177 7.33 -6.63 2.60
N PRO A 178 7.41 -7.94 2.35
CA PRO A 178 6.77 -8.92 3.21
C PRO A 178 7.49 -8.92 4.56
N LEU A 179 6.72 -8.82 5.64
CA LEU A 179 7.18 -8.89 7.02
C LEU A 179 6.56 -10.11 7.71
N PRO A 180 7.32 -10.79 8.60
CA PRO A 180 6.82 -11.91 9.38
C PRO A 180 5.77 -11.50 10.43
#